data_AF-A0A0M5KUI2-F1
#
_entry.id   AF-A0A0M5KUI2-F1
#
_cell.length_a   1.000
_cell.length_b   1.000
_cell.length_c   1.000
_cell.angle_alpha   90.00
_cell.angle_beta   90.00
_cell.angle_gamma   90.00
#
_symmetry.space_group_name_H-M   'P 1'
#
loop_
_entity.id
_entity.type
_entity.pdbx_description
1 polymer ?
#
loop_
_entity_poly.entity_id
_entity_poly.type
_entity_poly.pdbx_seq_one_letter_code
_entity_poly.pdbx_strand_id
1 'polypeptide(L)' 'MKQRTAEWFQARLGKVTASNIDYVVNRTVKGLPTSKYEDYKIKLITERLTGQINPSYETQAMQWGVEHEDTDESSTH' A
#
# COMPACT_ATOMS: atom_id res chain seq x y z
N MET A 1 14.24 0.25 9.84
CA MET A 1 13.02 -0.51 9.50
C MET A 1 13.20 -1.04 8.09
N LYS A 2 13.27 -2.35 7.90
CA LYS A 2 13.46 -2.96 6.57
C LYS A 2 12.09 -3.25 5.94
N GLN A 3 11.96 -3.10 4.63
CA GLN A 3 10.74 -3.46 3.90
C GLN A 3 10.32 -4.90 4.23
N ARG A 4 9.00 -5.14 4.35
CA ARG A 4 8.38 -6.45 4.65
C ARG A 4 8.64 -7.01 6.07
N THR A 5 9.26 -6.27 6.99
CA THR A 5 9.33 -6.70 8.41
C THR A 5 8.05 -6.41 9.17
N ALA A 6 7.85 -7.07 10.32
CA ALA A 6 6.69 -6.82 11.18
C ALA A 6 6.60 -5.36 11.63
N GLU A 7 7.72 -4.71 11.92
CA GLU A 7 7.78 -3.29 12.28
C GLU A 7 7.37 -2.41 11.10
N TRP A 8 7.76 -2.76 9.87
CA TRP A 8 7.36 -2.04 8.66
C TRP A 8 5.87 -2.11 8.41
N PHE A 9 5.30 -3.29 8.57
CA PHE A 9 3.87 -3.50 8.52
C PHE A 9 3.18 -2.65 9.61
N GLN A 10 3.55 -2.80 10.86
CA GLN A 10 2.96 -2.05 11.97
C GLN A 10 3.03 -0.53 11.78
N ALA A 11 4.14 -0.02 11.25
CA ALA A 11 4.29 1.41 10.98
C ALA A 11 3.33 1.95 9.91
N ARG A 12 2.81 1.07 9.04
CA ARG A 12 1.89 1.42 7.94
C ARG A 12 0.42 1.15 8.27
N LEU A 13 0.15 0.46 9.37
CA LEU A 13 -1.20 0.05 9.76
C LEU A 13 -2.17 1.23 9.78
N GLY A 14 -3.25 1.14 8.98
CA GLY A 14 -4.28 2.16 8.94
C GLY A 14 -3.82 3.51 8.35
N LYS A 15 -2.68 3.56 7.64
CA LYS A 15 -2.17 4.78 7.01
C LYS A 15 -2.34 4.75 5.50
N VAL A 16 -2.54 5.92 4.91
CA VAL A 16 -2.42 6.09 3.47
C VAL A 16 -0.97 5.85 3.06
N THR A 17 -0.78 5.08 2.01
CA THR A 17 0.54 4.67 1.52
C THR A 17 0.75 5.17 0.09
N ALA A 18 2.00 5.44 -0.28
CA ALA A 18 2.34 5.98 -1.60
C ALA A 18 1.79 5.12 -2.76
N SER A 19 1.81 3.79 -2.62
CA SER A 19 1.29 2.85 -3.62
C SER A 19 -0.23 2.92 -3.85
N ASN A 20 -0.99 3.54 -2.95
CA ASN A 20 -2.44 3.65 -3.03
C ASN A 20 -2.90 5.13 -3.00
N ILE A 21 -1.98 6.07 -3.24
CA ILE A 21 -2.30 7.50 -3.18
C ILE A 21 -3.30 7.90 -4.28
N ASP A 22 -3.25 7.21 -5.41
CA ASP A 22 -4.17 7.39 -6.54
C ASP A 22 -5.63 7.19 -6.12
N TYR A 23 -5.92 6.24 -5.22
CA TYR A 23 -7.28 6.03 -4.70
C TYR A 23 -7.79 7.23 -3.90
N VAL A 24 -6.88 8.00 -3.30
CA VAL A 24 -7.21 9.18 -2.48
C VAL A 24 -7.36 10.43 -3.33
N VAL A 25 -6.48 10.62 -4.32
CA VAL A 25 -6.43 11.85 -5.13
C VAL A 25 -7.37 11.83 -6.31
N ASN A 26 -7.65 10.66 -6.90
CA ASN A 26 -8.49 10.57 -8.08
C ASN A 26 -9.93 11.01 -7.79
N ARG A 27 -10.52 11.69 -8.77
CA ARG A 27 -11.89 12.19 -8.74
C ARG A 27 -12.61 11.80 -10.03
N THR A 28 -13.91 11.61 -9.93
CA THR A 28 -14.79 11.47 -11.10
C THR A 28 -14.86 12.77 -11.88
N VAL A 29 -15.43 12.74 -13.09
CA VAL A 29 -15.69 13.94 -13.91
C VAL A 29 -16.50 15.01 -13.15
N LYS A 30 -17.33 14.60 -12.18
CA LYS A 30 -18.12 15.49 -11.33
C LYS A 30 -17.37 15.99 -10.08
N GLY A 31 -16.08 15.69 -9.94
CA GLY A 31 -15.28 16.07 -8.78
C GLY A 31 -15.52 15.24 -7.53
N LEU A 32 -16.32 14.16 -7.61
CA LEU A 32 -16.61 13.29 -6.46
C LEU A 32 -15.53 12.22 -6.26
N PRO A 33 -15.33 11.72 -5.02
CA PRO A 33 -14.50 10.55 -4.78
C PRO A 33 -14.90 9.35 -5.65
N THR A 34 -13.93 8.51 -6.00
CA THR A 34 -14.16 7.29 -6.79
C THR A 34 -14.61 6.13 -5.89
N SER A 35 -15.13 5.04 -6.46
CA SER A 35 -15.43 3.82 -5.68
C SER A 35 -14.19 3.30 -4.95
N LYS A 36 -13.02 3.35 -5.60
CA LYS A 36 -11.73 2.96 -4.99
C LYS A 36 -11.40 3.73 -3.73
N TYR A 37 -11.81 5.01 -3.64
CA TYR A 37 -11.65 5.79 -2.42
C TYR A 37 -12.45 5.19 -1.26
N GLU A 38 -13.72 4.84 -1.48
CA GLU A 38 -14.57 4.27 -0.43
C GLU A 38 -14.09 2.88 -0.01
N ASP A 39 -13.70 2.03 -0.97
CA ASP A 39 -13.15 0.70 -0.68
C ASP A 39 -11.86 0.81 0.14
N TYR A 40 -10.95 1.71 -0.24
CA TYR A 40 -9.69 1.91 0.47
C TYR A 40 -9.91 2.53 1.85
N LYS A 41 -10.86 3.46 1.98
CA LYS A 41 -11.25 4.05 3.26
C LYS A 41 -11.79 2.99 4.22
N ILE A 42 -12.66 2.09 3.76
CA ILE A 42 -13.16 0.98 4.56
C ILE A 42 -11.99 0.09 5.01
N LYS A 43 -11.08 -0.28 4.10
CA LYS A 43 -9.88 -1.05 4.43
C LYS A 43 -9.09 -0.39 5.59
N LEU A 44 -8.78 0.90 5.47
CA LEU A 44 -8.01 1.61 6.51
C LEU A 44 -8.75 1.71 7.85
N ILE A 45 -10.08 1.85 7.83
CA ILE A 45 -10.90 1.82 9.05
C ILE A 45 -10.82 0.43 9.69
N THR A 46 -11.00 -0.63 8.91
CA THR A 46 -10.89 -2.01 9.41
C THR A 46 -9.52 -2.27 10.02
N GLU A 47 -8.43 -1.88 9.37
CA GLU A 47 -7.08 -2.06 9.91
C GLU A 47 -6.88 -1.35 11.26
N ARG A 48 -7.44 -0.15 11.43
CA ARG A 48 -7.38 0.59 12.70
C ARG A 48 -8.22 -0.07 13.79
N LEU A 49 -9.38 -0.61 13.43
CA LEU A 49 -10.28 -1.26 14.39
C LEU A 49 -9.74 -2.63 14.85
N THR A 50 -9.11 -3.39 13.95
CA THR A 50 -8.61 -4.73 14.25
C THR A 50 -7.17 -4.74 14.77
N GLY A 51 -6.39 -3.69 14.50
CA GLY A 51 -4.94 -3.70 14.74
C GLY A 51 -4.20 -4.69 13.86
N GLN A 52 -4.83 -5.16 12.77
CA GLN A 52 -4.27 -6.11 11.82
C GLN A 52 -4.27 -5.52 10.41
N ILE A 53 -3.19 -5.74 9.68
CA ILE A 53 -3.08 -5.34 8.28
C ILE A 53 -3.86 -6.33 7.43
N ASN A 54 -4.69 -5.79 6.53
CA ASN A 54 -5.43 -6.62 5.60
C ASN A 54 -4.53 -6.98 4.41
N PRO A 55 -4.24 -8.28 4.16
CA PRO A 55 -3.39 -8.68 3.04
C PRO A 55 -3.90 -8.08 1.73
N SER A 56 -3.00 -7.45 0.99
CA SER A 56 -3.28 -6.96 -0.35
C SER A 56 -2.95 -8.02 -1.39
N TYR A 57 -3.66 -7.99 -2.51
CA TYR A 57 -3.28 -8.75 -3.69
C TYR A 57 -1.85 -8.37 -4.12
N GLU A 58 -1.01 -9.37 -4.35
CA GLU A 58 0.32 -9.22 -4.91
C GLU A 58 0.26 -9.46 -6.42
N THR A 59 0.81 -8.52 -7.19
CA THR A 59 0.91 -8.66 -8.65
C THR A 59 2.27 -9.25 -9.02
N GLN A 60 2.38 -9.90 -10.20
CA GLN A 60 3.67 -10.42 -10.68
C GLN A 60 4.75 -9.32 -10.76
N ALA A 61 4.38 -8.09 -11.13
CA ALA A 61 5.32 -6.97 -11.17
C ALA A 61 5.85 -6.60 -9.78
N MET A 62 5.00 -6.64 -8.74
CA MET A 62 5.42 -6.41 -7.35
C MET A 62 6.34 -7.53 -6.86
N GLN A 63 6.01 -8.78 -7.17
CA GLN A 63 6.83 -9.93 -6.80
C GLN A 63 8.20 -9.87 -7.47
N TRP A 64 8.25 -9.57 -8.78
CA TRP A 64 9.51 -9.40 -9.51
C TRP A 64 10.38 -8.30 -8.88
N GLY A 65 9.78 -7.15 -8.54
CA GLY A 65 10.50 -6.05 -7.89
C GLY A 65 11.13 -6.46 -6.56
N VAL A 66 10.43 -7.28 -5.76
CA VAL A 66 10.97 -7.84 -4.51
C VAL A 66 12.17 -8.75 -4.77
N GLU A 67 12.07 -9.62 -5.78
CA GLU A 67 13.12 -10.60 -6.10
C GLU A 67 14.41 -9.90 -6.59
N HIS A 68 14.29 -8.72 -7.19
CA HIS A 68 15.42 -8.00 -7.81
C HIS A 68 15.89 -6.80 -6.99
N GLU A 69 15.19 -6.43 -5.91
CA GLU A 69 15.50 -5.27 -5.05
C GLU A 69 16.97 -5.29 -4.56
N ASP A 70 17.46 -6.45 -4.12
CA ASP A 70 18.84 -6.63 -3.62
C ASP A 70 19.89 -6.51 -4.75
N THR A 71 19.53 -6.86 -5.99
CA THR A 71 20.46 -6.79 -7.14
C THR A 71 20.60 -5.35 -7.66
N ASP A 72 19.52 -4.58 -7.63
CA ASP A 72 19.54 -3.17 -8.01
C ASP A 72 20.24 -2.29 -6.93
N GLU A 73 20.01 -2.55 -5.64
CA GLU A 73 20.68 -1.81 -4.55
C GLU A 73 22.21 -2.01 -4.53
N SER A 74 22.69 -3.18 -4.96
CA SER A 74 24.13 -3.48 -5.05
C SER A 74 24.81 -2.92 -6.29
N SER A 75 24.05 -2.56 -7.33
CA SER A 75 24.53 -1.89 -8.55
C SER A 75 24.65 -0.36 -8.39
N THR A 76 24.03 0.20 -7.34
CA THR A 76 24.02 1.65 -7.06
C THR A 76 25.10 2.13 -6.08
N HIS A 77 26.00 1.23 -5.65
CA HIS A 77 27.15 1.53 -4.77
C HIS A 77 28.47 1.26 -5.49
#